data_AF-A0A382AQN1-F1
#
_entry.id   AF-A0A382AQN1-F1
#
_cell.length_a   1.000
_cell.length_b   1.000
_cell.length_c   1.000
_cell.angle_alpha   90.00
_cell.angle_beta   90.00
_cell.angle_gamma   90.00
#
_symmetry.space_group_name_H-M   'P 1'
#
loop_
_entity.id
_entity.type
_entity.pdbx_description
1 polymer ?
#
loop_
_entity_poly.entity_id
_entity_poly.type
_entity_poly.pdbx_seq_one_letter_code
_entity_poly.pdbx_strand_id
1 'polypeptide(L)'
;MPKGKKQCEKCGREAGPRTKICPKCDTHFIFRPKSRHQVKTNTLEDWRSLRRGQIIKAVQGYGPYHFNSDGDRISDGYNGLFRVSHLDKEGIGAYPFGRKHNGNSCHGGYCYIYMGSKRPCKIVDGHWAETHKIELVKNE
;
A
#
# COMPACT_ATOMS: atom_id res chain seq x y z
N MET A 1 20.16 9.43 -17.75
CA MET A 1 19.63 8.17 -17.19
C MET A 1 19.22 7.27 -18.34
N PRO A 2 19.73 6.03 -18.43
CA PRO A 2 19.32 5.10 -19.48
C PRO A 2 17.80 4.89 -19.41
N LYS A 3 17.14 4.92 -20.58
CA LYS A 3 15.68 4.84 -20.70
C LYS A 3 15.18 3.57 -19.98
N GLY A 4 14.28 3.74 -19.01
CA GLY A 4 13.56 2.62 -18.40
C GLY A 4 14.16 2.04 -17.11
N LYS A 5 15.15 2.66 -16.46
CA LYS A 5 15.61 2.26 -15.12
C LYS A 5 15.65 3.45 -14.16
N LYS A 6 15.50 3.16 -12.86
CA LYS A 6 15.65 4.14 -11.78
C LYS A 6 16.63 3.64 -10.73
N GLN A 7 17.29 4.56 -10.04
CA GLN A 7 18.29 4.22 -9.03
C GLN A 7 17.71 4.38 -7.62
N CYS A 8 18.01 3.45 -6.72
CA CYS A 8 17.63 3.56 -5.32
C CYS A 8 18.49 4.62 -4.61
N GLU A 9 17.88 5.62 -3.98
CA GLU A 9 18.56 6.68 -3.24
C GLU A 9 19.36 6.15 -2.03
N LYS A 10 18.93 5.03 -1.43
CA LYS A 10 19.58 4.46 -0.24
C LYS A 10 20.77 3.55 -0.55
N CYS A 11 20.68 2.74 -1.61
CA CYS A 11 21.71 1.71 -1.88
C CYS A 11 22.34 1.80 -3.27
N GLY A 12 21.93 2.77 -4.10
CA GLY A 12 22.48 3.00 -5.43
C GLY A 12 22.14 1.95 -6.48
N ARG A 13 21.39 0.88 -6.14
CA ARG A 13 21.02 -0.18 -7.09
C ARG A 13 20.02 0.32 -8.14
N GLU A 14 20.22 -0.08 -9.39
CA GLU A 14 19.24 0.11 -10.47
C GLU A 14 18.05 -0.84 -10.30
N ALA A 15 16.84 -0.31 -10.47
CA ALA A 15 15.59 -1.05 -10.47
C ALA A 15 14.77 -0.70 -11.72
N GLY A 16 13.84 -1.59 -12.08
CA GLY A 16 12.89 -1.34 -13.14
C GLY A 16 12.03 -0.10 -12.86
N PRO A 17 11.43 0.52 -13.89
CA PRO A 17 10.74 1.78 -13.76
C PRO A 17 9.43 1.62 -12.95
N ARG A 18 8.84 0.42 -12.98
CA ARG A 18 7.62 0.06 -12.25
C ARG A 18 7.87 -0.55 -10.87
N THR A 19 9.12 -0.87 -10.53
CA THR A 19 9.49 -1.50 -9.26
C THR A 19 9.17 -0.56 -8.10
N LYS A 20 8.28 -0.92 -7.17
CA LYS A 20 7.86 -0.01 -6.08
C LYS A 20 8.79 -0.04 -4.86
N ILE A 21 9.55 -1.12 -4.69
CA ILE A 21 10.43 -1.37 -3.54
C ILE A 21 11.79 -1.83 -4.07
N CYS A 22 12.88 -1.31 -3.53
CA CYS A 22 14.22 -1.74 -3.95
C CYS A 22 14.47 -3.21 -3.57
N PRO A 23 14.84 -4.09 -4.52
CA PRO A 23 15.06 -5.52 -4.22
C PRO A 23 16.30 -5.83 -3.38
N LYS A 24 17.15 -4.82 -3.06
CA LYS A 24 18.37 -5.01 -2.25
C LYS A 24 18.19 -4.55 -0.81
N CYS A 25 17.51 -3.42 -0.60
CA CYS A 25 17.43 -2.78 0.71
C CYS A 25 16.00 -2.53 1.18
N ASP A 26 15.01 -3.11 0.50
CA ASP A 26 13.58 -3.02 0.79
C ASP A 26 13.04 -1.60 0.97
N THR A 27 13.74 -0.61 0.42
CA THR A 27 13.34 0.79 0.53
C THR A 27 12.31 1.12 -0.55
N HIS A 28 11.15 1.64 -0.14
CA HIS A 28 10.11 2.10 -1.06
C HIS A 28 10.60 3.29 -1.89
N PHE A 29 10.35 3.23 -3.19
CA PHE A 29 10.55 4.37 -4.06
C PHE A 29 9.41 5.37 -3.85
N ILE A 30 9.75 6.56 -3.37
CA ILE A 30 8.76 7.62 -3.12
C ILE A 30 8.42 8.29 -4.45
N PHE A 31 7.23 8.00 -4.98
CA PHE A 31 6.68 8.74 -6.10
C PHE A 31 5.84 9.89 -5.57
N ARG A 32 6.33 11.13 -5.67
CA ARG A 32 5.52 12.31 -5.34
C ARG A 32 4.46 12.50 -6.44
N PRO A 33 3.16 12.34 -6.18
CA PRO A 33 2.14 12.62 -7.19
C PRO A 33 2.14 14.13 -7.51
N LYS A 34 2.18 14.49 -8.79
CA LYS A 34 2.17 15.88 -9.29
C LYS A 34 0.79 16.60 -9.16
N SER A 35 -0.19 16.00 -8.49
CA SER A 35 -1.58 16.48 -8.55
C SER A 35 -1.84 17.64 -7.57
N ARG A 36 -2.56 18.67 -8.04
CA ARG A 36 -3.01 19.85 -7.27
C ARG A 36 -4.00 19.55 -6.13
N HIS A 37 -4.57 18.35 -6.07
CA HIS A 37 -5.54 17.94 -5.04
C HIS A 37 -4.93 16.87 -4.12
N GLN A 38 -3.91 17.25 -3.34
CA GLN A 38 -3.42 16.37 -2.29
C GLN A 38 -4.46 16.32 -1.16
N VAL A 39 -4.97 15.13 -0.91
CA VAL A 39 -5.74 14.86 0.31
C VAL A 39 -4.78 15.04 1.47
N LYS A 40 -5.08 15.99 2.37
CA LYS A 40 -4.29 16.22 3.58
C LYS A 40 -4.40 14.99 4.48
N THR A 41 -3.27 14.36 4.76
CA THR A 41 -3.20 13.20 5.64
C THR A 41 -2.33 13.48 6.86
N ASN A 42 -2.59 12.75 7.93
CA ASN A 42 -1.73 12.64 9.10
C ASN A 42 -1.16 11.24 9.19
N THR A 43 0.06 11.14 9.74
CA THR A 43 0.60 9.86 10.20
C THR A 43 -0.32 9.30 11.27
N LEU A 44 -0.67 8.03 11.12
CA LEU A 44 -1.45 7.29 12.11
C LEU A 44 -0.48 6.39 12.89
N GLU A 45 -0.32 6.63 14.18
CA GLU A 45 0.60 5.87 15.03
C GLU A 45 0.05 4.48 15.37
N ASP A 46 -1.22 4.41 15.77
CA ASP A 46 -1.92 3.16 16.04
C ASP A 46 -3.20 3.05 15.21
N TRP A 47 -3.26 2.05 14.34
CA TRP A 47 -4.42 1.78 13.51
C TRP A 47 -5.62 1.24 14.29
N ARG A 48 -5.41 0.70 15.50
CA ARG A 48 -6.49 0.23 16.37
C ARG A 48 -7.30 1.37 16.98
N SER A 49 -6.78 2.60 16.93
CA SER A 49 -7.50 3.80 17.36
C SER A 49 -8.56 4.28 16.35
N LEU A 50 -8.60 3.68 15.15
CA LEU A 50 -9.53 4.06 14.10
C LEU A 50 -10.98 3.77 14.50
N ARG A 51 -11.88 4.66 14.08
CA ARG A 51 -13.32 4.54 14.30
C ARG A 51 -14.04 4.29 12.99
N ARG A 52 -15.16 3.57 13.07
CA ARG A 52 -16.07 3.36 11.95
C ARG A 52 -16.46 4.71 11.33
N GLY A 53 -16.40 4.79 10.01
CA GLY A 53 -16.70 6.00 9.23
C GLY A 53 -15.49 6.90 8.92
N GLN A 54 -14.37 6.76 9.63
CA GLN A 54 -13.15 7.51 9.31
C GLN A 54 -12.59 7.10 7.94
N ILE A 55 -11.94 8.06 7.26
CA ILE A 55 -11.31 7.83 5.97
C ILE A 55 -9.82 7.67 6.17
N ILE A 56 -9.29 6.55 5.66
CA ILE A 56 -7.86 6.26 5.64
C ILE A 56 -7.36 6.17 4.21
N LYS A 57 -6.08 6.42 4.03
CA LYS A 57 -5.36 6.27 2.77
C LYS A 57 -4.35 5.14 2.90
N ALA A 58 -4.52 4.07 2.14
CA ALA A 58 -3.52 3.02 2.02
C ALA A 58 -2.45 3.43 1.00
N VAL A 59 -1.19 3.43 1.44
CA VAL A 59 -0.04 3.87 0.66
C VAL A 59 0.34 2.77 -0.34
N GLN A 60 0.47 3.15 -1.60
CA GLN A 60 0.81 2.22 -2.68
C GLN A 60 2.17 1.55 -2.44
N GLY A 61 2.25 0.24 -2.69
CA GLY A 61 3.48 -0.54 -2.54
C GLY A 61 3.68 -1.11 -1.14
N TYR A 62 2.79 -0.83 -0.19
CA TYR A 62 2.71 -1.55 1.08
C TYR A 62 1.60 -2.60 1.04
N GLY A 63 1.58 -3.47 2.05
CA GLY A 63 0.64 -4.57 2.11
C GLY A 63 1.18 -5.87 1.51
N PRO A 64 0.31 -6.87 1.33
CA PRO A 64 0.64 -8.16 0.75
C PRO A 64 1.36 -8.05 -0.58
N TYR A 65 2.19 -9.05 -0.86
CA TYR A 65 3.00 -9.10 -2.08
C TYR A 65 3.32 -10.53 -2.49
N HIS A 66 3.75 -10.70 -3.72
CA HIS A 66 4.39 -11.91 -4.22
C HIS A 66 5.66 -11.58 -5.00
N PHE A 67 6.42 -12.60 -5.35
CA PHE A 67 7.55 -12.49 -6.28
C PHE A 67 7.12 -12.99 -7.66
N ASN A 68 7.44 -12.24 -8.71
CA ASN A 68 7.28 -12.73 -10.08
C ASN A 68 8.43 -13.67 -10.48
N SER A 69 8.38 -14.20 -11.71
CA SER A 69 9.42 -15.06 -12.29
C SER A 69 10.81 -14.43 -12.32
N ASP A 70 10.89 -13.09 -12.34
CA ASP A 70 12.14 -12.34 -12.39
C ASP A 70 12.72 -12.07 -10.99
N GLY A 71 12.05 -12.56 -9.93
CA GLY A 71 12.41 -12.29 -8.54
C GLY A 71 12.05 -10.88 -8.05
N ASP A 72 11.28 -10.12 -8.84
CA ASP A 72 10.79 -8.81 -8.45
C ASP A 72 9.56 -8.92 -7.55
N ARG A 73 9.55 -8.09 -6.50
CA ARG A 73 8.44 -7.98 -5.56
C ARG A 73 7.27 -7.20 -6.19
N ILE A 74 6.16 -7.89 -6.39
CA ILE A 74 4.89 -7.34 -6.90
C ILE A 74 3.94 -7.12 -5.72
N SER A 75 3.44 -5.89 -5.58
CA SER A 75 2.53 -5.51 -4.50
C SER A 75 1.09 -5.83 -4.88
N ASP A 76 0.46 -6.67 -4.06
CA ASP A 76 -0.94 -7.09 -4.13
C ASP A 76 -1.83 -6.31 -3.16
N GLY A 77 -1.22 -5.53 -2.26
CA GLY A 77 -1.92 -4.71 -1.30
C GLY A 77 -2.86 -3.67 -1.92
N TYR A 78 -3.96 -3.42 -1.20
CA TYR A 78 -4.90 -2.39 -1.55
C TYR A 78 -4.26 -1.00 -1.45
N ASN A 79 -4.64 -0.11 -2.35
CA ASN A 79 -4.17 1.28 -2.35
C ASN A 79 -5.33 2.25 -2.64
N GLY A 80 -5.17 3.50 -2.19
CA GLY A 80 -6.19 4.53 -2.34
C GLY A 80 -6.89 4.87 -1.03
N LEU A 81 -8.08 5.47 -1.12
CA LEU A 81 -8.85 5.91 0.03
C LEU A 81 -9.92 4.89 0.40
N PHE A 82 -10.10 4.67 1.70
CA PHE A 82 -11.05 3.71 2.24
C PHE A 82 -11.76 4.28 3.45
N ARG A 83 -13.07 4.04 3.54
CA ARG A 83 -13.90 4.32 4.71
C ARG A 83 -13.89 3.08 5.61
N VAL A 84 -13.47 3.26 6.85
CA VAL A 84 -13.42 2.20 7.87
C VAL A 84 -14.84 1.70 8.18
N SER A 85 -15.04 0.39 8.11
CA SER A 85 -16.28 -0.29 8.50
C SER A 85 -16.15 -0.90 9.90
N HIS A 86 -15.12 -1.72 10.11
CA HIS A 86 -14.82 -2.34 11.40
C HIS A 86 -13.32 -2.64 11.50
N LEU A 87 -12.86 -2.87 12.73
CA LEU A 87 -11.52 -3.35 13.02
C LEU A 87 -11.58 -4.82 13.41
N ASP A 88 -10.61 -5.58 12.92
CA ASP A 88 -10.37 -6.96 13.30
C ASP A 88 -8.99 -7.05 13.98
N LYS A 89 -8.64 -8.22 14.52
CA LYS A 89 -7.37 -8.47 15.21
C LYS A 89 -6.15 -8.21 14.33
N GLU A 90 -6.24 -8.53 13.05
CA GLU A 90 -5.14 -8.47 12.08
C GLU A 90 -5.36 -7.49 10.93
N GLY A 91 -6.41 -6.66 10.98
CA GLY A 91 -6.71 -5.80 9.84
C GLY A 91 -7.96 -4.96 10.00
N ILE A 92 -8.33 -4.31 8.90
CA ILE A 92 -9.38 -3.32 8.84
C ILE A 92 -10.34 -3.72 7.72
N GLY A 93 -11.59 -3.98 8.08
CA GLY A 93 -12.67 -4.06 7.10
C GLY A 93 -13.05 -2.66 6.65
N ALA A 94 -12.97 -2.39 5.35
CA ALA A 94 -13.20 -1.06 4.81
C ALA A 94 -13.85 -1.08 3.43
N TYR A 95 -14.48 0.03 3.06
CA TYR A 95 -15.04 0.22 1.73
C TYR A 95 -14.27 1.32 0.99
N PRO A 96 -13.98 1.15 -0.30
CA PRO A 96 -13.39 2.18 -1.14
C PRO A 96 -14.15 3.52 -1.03
N PHE A 97 -13.44 4.63 -0.89
CA PHE A 97 -14.02 5.97 -0.73
C PHE A 97 -13.57 6.92 -1.85
N GLY A 98 -14.52 7.54 -2.55
CA GLY A 98 -14.26 8.53 -3.60
C GLY A 98 -14.39 7.99 -5.03
N ARG A 99 -14.27 8.89 -6.02
CA ARG A 99 -14.50 8.58 -7.45
C ARG A 99 -13.24 8.15 -8.22
N LYS A 100 -12.05 8.37 -7.68
CA LYS A 100 -10.77 8.00 -8.31
C LYS A 100 -10.14 6.82 -7.58
N HIS A 101 -10.45 5.64 -8.07
CA HIS A 101 -9.74 4.42 -7.74
C HIS A 101 -8.71 4.17 -8.85
N ASN A 102 -7.43 4.09 -8.48
CA ASN A 102 -6.35 3.83 -9.42
C ASN A 102 -6.29 2.31 -9.63
N GLY A 103 -6.64 1.81 -10.82
CA GLY A 103 -6.27 0.51 -11.43
C GLY A 103 -6.51 -0.80 -10.64
N ASN A 104 -6.09 -0.86 -9.38
CA ASN A 104 -6.19 -1.99 -8.45
C ASN A 104 -7.05 -1.68 -7.20
N SER A 105 -7.63 -0.49 -7.07
CA SER A 105 -8.59 -0.26 -5.98
C SER A 105 -9.94 -0.85 -6.39
N CYS A 106 -10.50 -1.74 -5.57
CA CYS A 106 -11.82 -2.34 -5.81
C CYS A 106 -12.84 -1.23 -6.11
N HIS A 107 -13.50 -1.30 -7.26
CA HIS A 107 -14.63 -0.44 -7.55
C HIS A 107 -15.84 -0.95 -6.74
N GLY A 108 -16.04 -0.39 -5.55
CA GLY A 108 -17.30 -0.52 -4.78
C GLY A 108 -17.47 -1.77 -3.91
N GLY A 109 -16.47 -2.65 -3.80
CA GLY A 109 -16.54 -3.88 -2.98
C GLY A 109 -15.95 -3.73 -1.56
N TYR A 110 -16.34 -4.63 -0.65
CA TYR A 110 -15.67 -4.77 0.65
C TYR A 110 -14.19 -5.11 0.46
N CYS A 111 -13.32 -4.44 1.21
CA CYS A 111 -11.87 -4.66 1.21
C CYS A 111 -11.40 -4.98 2.62
N TYR A 112 -10.44 -5.90 2.73
CA TYR A 112 -9.78 -6.19 4.00
C TYR A 112 -8.32 -5.72 3.94
N ILE A 113 -8.02 -4.63 4.65
CA ILE A 113 -6.68 -4.05 4.71
C ILE A 113 -5.91 -4.77 5.82
N TYR A 114 -4.96 -5.62 5.44
CA TYR A 114 -4.14 -6.38 6.39
C TYR A 114 -3.18 -5.45 7.17
N MET A 115 -3.21 -5.54 8.50
CA MET A 115 -2.38 -4.77 9.43
C MET A 115 -1.59 -5.66 10.40
N GLY A 116 -1.65 -6.98 10.22
CA GLY A 116 -0.97 -7.96 11.06
C GLY A 116 0.54 -8.07 10.80
N SER A 117 1.20 -8.95 11.55
CA SER A 117 2.63 -9.25 11.42
C SER A 117 2.95 -9.90 10.07
N LYS A 118 4.13 -9.59 9.53
CA LYS A 118 4.61 -10.21 8.28
C LYS A 118 4.67 -11.73 8.41
N ARG A 119 4.06 -12.45 7.48
CA ARG A 119 4.06 -13.92 7.44
C ARG A 119 3.92 -14.45 6.01
N PRO A 120 4.52 -15.61 5.68
CA PRO A 120 4.24 -16.27 4.41
C PRO A 120 2.77 -16.71 4.35
N CYS A 121 2.18 -16.66 3.16
CA CYS A 121 0.87 -17.25 2.91
C CYS A 121 0.99 -18.77 3.05
N LYS A 122 0.02 -19.40 3.73
CA LYS A 122 0.03 -20.87 3.91
C LYS A 122 -0.52 -21.63 2.70
N ILE A 123 -1.18 -20.93 1.79
CA ILE A 123 -1.95 -21.54 0.68
C ILE A 123 -1.18 -21.44 -0.63
N VAL A 124 -0.51 -20.31 -0.87
CA VAL A 124 0.19 -20.06 -2.13
C VAL A 124 1.64 -19.70 -1.83
N ASP A 125 2.55 -20.51 -2.36
CA ASP A 125 3.98 -20.29 -2.23
C ASP A 125 4.40 -18.98 -2.91
N GLY A 126 5.37 -18.29 -2.30
CA GLY A 126 5.86 -17.02 -2.81
C GLY A 126 4.95 -15.81 -2.51
N HIS A 127 3.77 -16.01 -1.93
CA HIS A 127 2.93 -14.92 -1.42
C HIS A 127 3.22 -14.64 0.05
N TRP A 128 3.23 -13.36 0.40
CA TRP A 128 3.51 -12.88 1.75
C TRP A 128 2.44 -11.90 2.19
N ALA A 129 1.91 -12.12 3.38
CA ALA A 129 1.15 -11.11 4.09
C ALA A 129 2.14 -10.13 4.73
N GLU A 130 1.95 -8.84 4.48
CA GLU A 130 2.73 -7.77 5.10
C GLU A 130 1.78 -6.62 5.45
N THR A 131 2.08 -5.91 6.53
CA THR A 131 1.25 -4.80 7.00
C THR A 131 1.16 -3.69 5.95
N HIS A 132 -0.03 -3.12 5.78
CA HIS A 132 -0.19 -1.90 4.98
C HIS A 132 0.36 -0.70 5.74
N LYS A 133 0.89 0.27 5.00
CA LYS A 133 1.10 1.62 5.52
C LYS A 133 -0.17 2.42 5.24
N ILE A 134 -0.77 2.96 6.29
CA ILE A 134 -1.99 3.77 6.20
C ILE A 134 -1.77 5.15 6.80
N GLU A 135 -2.49 6.12 6.26
CA GLU A 135 -2.50 7.51 6.74
C GLU A 135 -3.96 7.93 7.00
N LEU A 136 -4.21 8.69 8.06
CA LEU A 136 -5.55 9.20 8.36
C LEU A 136 -5.83 10.43 7.51
N VAL A 137 -6.97 10.48 6.82
CA VAL A 137 -7.38 11.67 6.08
C VAL A 137 -7.97 12.69 7.04
N LYS A 138 -7.51 13.94 6.96
CA LYS A 138 -8.14 15.06 7.67
C LYS A 138 -9.47 15.37 7.00
N ASN A 139 -10.55 15.34 7.77
CA ASN A 139 -11.77 16.01 7.37
C ASN A 139 -11.53 17.50 7.56
N GLU A 140 -11.56 18.27 6.47
CA GLU A 140 -11.68 19.74 6.52
C GLU A 140 -13.12 20.14 6.84
#